data_AF-A0A5N6D8Q8-F1
#
_entry.id   AF-A0A5N6D8Q8-F1
#
_cell.length_a   1.000
_cell.length_b   1.000
_cell.length_c   1.000
_cell.angle_alpha   90.00
_cell.angle_beta   90.00
_cell.angle_gamma   90.00
#
_symmetry.space_group_name_H-M   'P 1'
#
loop_
_entity.id
_entity.type
_entity.pdbx_description
1 polymer ?
#
loop_
_entity_poly.entity_id
_entity_poly.type
_entity_poly.pdbx_seq_one_letter_code
_entity_poly.pdbx_strand_id
1 'polypeptide(L)'
;MSINGDPYLCCVLCGIESFLYIGSELRKAHKDWGVWAERKVNKRKSLIVPAAELEQLDLETDPPMWSFFYRAILDDPKTDRLSISGISLYLMVDRKKHRLMIDSDKALVFPGPKMAYQRWNISFRRANLFETDWNREKGLVIGYAMHPHCWLLVDRFLGHGVVKQDLRTFIQAIEIFWGTDRTLWMPDLIHGTSEYSCYDHAAPWIKHNCPRYGAGNFNRTHMSSSPFIIRDIQRLTTGARLRSIVANVPVEVIMIIIDTIYESRPPCPERIQDTRNVLEAFQWKLPDSYWPRRCNPSLIFEAQDVIKAGTQIDWVYFCLGLHELLLQEDWYCNSGLYFRGWILYLVECIEGCI
;
A
#
# COMPACT_ATOMS: atom_id res chain seq x y z
N MET A 1 -22.41 -10.85 0.58
CA MET A 1 -23.34 -11.32 1.65
C MET A 1 -22.57 -12.17 2.65
N SER A 2 -22.77 -11.93 3.96
CA SER A 2 -22.04 -12.58 5.06
C SER A 2 -22.42 -14.04 5.28
N ILE A 3 -21.50 -14.80 5.88
CA ILE A 3 -21.79 -16.12 6.46
C ILE A 3 -22.21 -15.87 7.92
N ASN A 4 -23.50 -16.01 8.23
CA ASN A 4 -24.11 -15.84 9.56
C ASN A 4 -24.29 -14.39 10.06
N GLY A 5 -24.38 -13.39 9.19
CA GLY A 5 -24.66 -12.01 9.59
C GLY A 5 -23.43 -11.16 9.92
N ASP A 6 -22.28 -11.74 10.26
CA ASP A 6 -21.05 -10.95 10.47
C ASP A 6 -20.39 -10.55 9.13
N PRO A 7 -20.04 -9.26 8.91
CA PRO A 7 -19.38 -8.77 7.68
C PRO A 7 -18.11 -9.54 7.31
N TYR A 8 -17.65 -9.49 6.06
CA TYR A 8 -16.34 -10.05 5.69
C TYR A 8 -15.20 -9.36 6.45
N LEU A 9 -14.07 -10.05 6.64
CA LEU A 9 -12.89 -9.43 7.24
C LEU A 9 -12.19 -8.60 6.16
N CYS A 10 -12.65 -7.38 5.95
CA CYS A 10 -12.05 -6.45 5.02
C CYS A 10 -11.24 -5.39 5.75
N CYS A 11 -10.21 -4.88 5.06
CA CYS A 11 -9.53 -3.67 5.47
C CYS A 11 -10.50 -2.49 5.36
N VAL A 12 -10.82 -1.84 6.47
CA VAL A 12 -11.76 -0.71 6.50
C VAL A 12 -11.23 0.52 5.76
N LEU A 13 -9.94 0.56 5.44
CA LEU A 13 -9.37 1.62 4.63
C LEU A 13 -9.52 1.35 3.14
N CYS A 14 -9.06 0.20 2.63
CA CYS A 14 -9.01 -0.06 1.19
C CYS A 14 -10.14 -0.94 0.65
N GLY A 15 -11.00 -1.46 1.53
CA GLY A 15 -12.12 -2.34 1.17
C GLY A 15 -11.72 -3.78 0.81
N ILE A 16 -10.43 -4.06 0.60
CA ILE A 16 -9.93 -5.38 0.20
C ILE A 16 -10.16 -6.39 1.34
N GLU A 17 -10.68 -7.57 0.97
CA GLU A 17 -10.80 -8.70 1.90
C GLU A 17 -9.42 -9.22 2.31
N SER A 18 -9.20 -9.42 3.60
CA SER A 18 -8.01 -10.11 4.09
C SER A 18 -8.09 -11.58 3.68
N PHE A 19 -7.14 -12.01 2.86
CA PHE A 19 -7.14 -13.36 2.30
C PHE A 19 -6.73 -14.42 3.33
N LEU A 20 -7.20 -15.65 3.11
CA LEU A 20 -6.92 -16.79 3.97
C LEU A 20 -5.46 -17.21 3.86
N TYR A 21 -4.76 -17.22 4.99
CA TYR A 21 -3.37 -17.65 5.06
C TYR A 21 -3.26 -19.18 5.21
N ILE A 22 -2.50 -19.84 4.33
CA ILE A 22 -2.30 -21.30 4.31
C ILE A 22 -1.04 -21.71 5.09
N GLY A 23 -0.09 -20.80 5.33
CA GLY A 23 1.07 -21.07 6.19
C GLY A 23 2.36 -21.42 5.45
N SER A 24 2.27 -21.71 4.15
CA SER A 24 3.39 -22.23 3.37
C SER A 24 4.24 -21.11 2.76
N GLU A 25 3.60 -19.98 2.49
CA GLU A 25 4.11 -18.84 1.74
C GLU A 25 5.16 -18.09 2.57
N LEU A 26 4.85 -17.82 3.84
CA LEU A 26 5.73 -17.07 4.75
C LEU A 26 7.03 -17.78 5.09
N ARG A 27 6.99 -19.12 5.08
CA ARG A 27 8.19 -19.94 5.31
C ARG A 27 9.20 -19.75 4.19
N LYS A 28 8.73 -19.48 2.97
CA LYS A 28 9.56 -19.20 1.80
C LYS A 28 10.01 -17.74 1.79
N ALA A 29 9.11 -16.81 2.14
CA ALA A 29 9.39 -15.38 2.13
C ALA A 29 10.49 -14.96 3.12
N HIS A 30 10.56 -15.59 4.31
CA HIS A 30 11.55 -15.26 5.31
C HIS A 30 12.30 -16.51 5.80
N LYS A 31 13.51 -16.73 5.28
CA LYS A 31 14.31 -17.95 5.53
C LYS A 31 14.46 -18.31 7.02
N ASP A 32 14.79 -17.34 7.86
CA ASP A 32 14.97 -17.59 9.30
C ASP A 32 13.66 -17.98 10.00
N TRP A 33 12.54 -17.36 9.61
CA TRP A 33 11.22 -17.71 10.11
C TRP A 33 10.80 -19.10 9.60
N GLY A 34 11.16 -19.46 8.36
CA GLY A 34 10.99 -20.80 7.80
C GLY A 34 11.76 -21.87 8.60
N VAL A 35 13.05 -21.65 8.85
CA VAL A 35 13.89 -22.54 9.68
C VAL A 35 13.34 -22.64 11.11
N TRP A 36 12.87 -21.52 11.67
CA TRP A 36 12.22 -21.52 12.98
C TRP A 36 10.96 -22.39 12.96
N ALA A 37 10.11 -22.22 11.93
CA ALA A 37 8.86 -22.95 11.79
C ALA A 37 9.14 -24.46 11.73
N GLU A 38 10.06 -24.90 10.87
CA GLU A 38 10.46 -26.31 10.74
C GLU A 38 10.91 -26.92 12.07
N ARG A 39 11.77 -26.23 12.82
CA ARG A 39 12.27 -26.70 14.13
C ARG A 39 11.19 -26.78 15.20
N LYS A 40 10.10 -26.01 15.06
CA LYS A 40 9.10 -25.80 16.12
C LYS A 40 7.69 -26.29 15.76
N VAL A 41 7.42 -26.75 14.54
CA VAL A 41 6.12 -27.33 14.13
C VAL A 41 5.65 -28.38 15.14
N ASN A 42 6.54 -29.31 15.52
CA ASN A 42 6.21 -30.38 16.47
C ASN A 42 6.10 -29.90 17.93
N LYS A 43 6.57 -28.68 18.25
CA LYS A 43 6.63 -28.14 19.62
C LYS A 43 5.46 -27.23 19.97
N ARG A 44 4.46 -27.08 19.07
CA ARG A 44 3.23 -26.30 19.32
C ARG A 44 3.50 -24.84 19.76
N LYS A 45 4.61 -24.25 19.32
CA LYS A 45 4.99 -22.87 19.69
C LYS A 45 4.45 -21.87 18.67
N SER A 46 4.19 -20.65 19.14
CA SER A 46 3.87 -19.49 18.30
C SER A 46 5.13 -18.68 18.03
N LEU A 47 5.23 -18.09 16.84
CA LEU A 47 6.26 -17.08 16.54
C LEU A 47 5.61 -15.70 16.66
N ILE A 48 6.13 -14.91 17.59
CA ILE A 48 5.74 -13.51 17.79
C ILE A 48 7.01 -12.68 17.59
N VAL A 49 6.92 -11.67 16.73
CA VAL A 49 8.01 -10.75 16.39
C VAL A 49 7.57 -9.30 16.70
N PRO A 50 8.46 -8.31 16.74
CA PRO A 50 8.08 -6.91 16.74
C PRO A 50 7.22 -6.56 15.51
N ALA A 51 6.18 -5.75 15.69
CA ALA A 51 5.31 -5.34 14.58
C ALA A 51 6.09 -4.65 13.44
N ALA A 52 7.05 -3.80 13.80
CA ALA A 52 7.91 -3.11 12.86
C ALA A 52 8.73 -4.05 11.97
N GLU A 53 9.13 -5.23 12.47
CA GLU A 53 9.88 -6.23 11.69
C GLU A 53 9.00 -6.80 10.57
N LEU A 54 7.73 -7.09 10.86
CA LEU A 54 6.78 -7.57 9.86
C LEU A 54 6.36 -6.47 8.89
N GLU A 55 6.19 -5.24 9.36
CA GLU A 55 5.82 -4.05 8.56
C GLU A 55 6.88 -3.66 7.53
N GLN A 56 8.16 -3.97 7.81
CA GLN A 56 9.28 -3.75 6.89
C GLN A 56 9.58 -4.96 6.02
N LEU A 57 8.93 -6.10 6.29
CA LEU A 57 9.19 -7.32 5.57
C LEU A 57 8.73 -7.18 4.12
N ASP A 58 9.64 -7.52 3.23
CA ASP A 58 9.31 -7.65 1.84
C ASP A 58 8.51 -8.92 1.60
N LEU A 59 7.28 -8.74 1.14
CA LEU A 59 6.31 -9.81 0.93
C LEU A 59 6.04 -10.01 -0.57
N GLU A 60 7.07 -9.79 -1.40
CA GLU A 60 7.15 -10.09 -2.84
C GLU A 60 7.12 -11.62 -3.12
N THR A 61 6.07 -12.30 -2.69
CA THR A 61 5.78 -13.67 -3.11
C THR A 61 4.40 -13.76 -3.72
N ASP A 62 4.18 -14.72 -4.61
CA ASP A 62 2.87 -15.09 -5.14
C ASP A 62 2.22 -16.11 -4.19
N PRO A 63 1.03 -15.85 -3.58
CA PRO A 63 0.13 -14.67 -3.70
C PRO A 63 0.49 -13.50 -2.75
N PRO A 64 -0.12 -12.29 -2.87
CA PRO A 64 0.37 -11.07 -2.23
C PRO A 64 0.11 -11.07 -0.73
N MET A 65 1.10 -11.58 -0.03
CA MET A 65 1.07 -11.92 1.39
C MET A 65 0.78 -10.74 2.33
N TRP A 66 1.04 -9.51 1.89
CA TRP A 66 0.78 -8.32 2.68
C TRP A 66 -0.69 -8.18 3.10
N SER A 67 -1.61 -8.74 2.31
CA SER A 67 -3.06 -8.73 2.56
C SER A 67 -3.53 -9.79 3.58
N PHE A 68 -2.67 -10.75 3.97
CA PHE A 68 -3.01 -11.80 4.93
C PHE A 68 -2.97 -11.32 6.39
N PHE A 69 -2.25 -10.23 6.61
CA PHE A 69 -2.03 -9.67 7.92
C PHE A 69 -2.97 -8.50 8.13
N TYR A 70 -3.44 -8.35 9.36
CA TYR A 70 -4.22 -7.19 9.74
C TYR A 70 -3.95 -6.85 11.21
N ARG A 71 -4.11 -5.57 11.52
CA ARG A 71 -4.37 -5.08 12.89
C ARG A 71 -5.76 -4.49 12.91
N ALA A 72 -6.32 -4.21 14.08
CA ALA A 72 -7.58 -3.50 14.16
C ALA A 72 -7.53 -2.37 15.16
N ILE A 73 -8.32 -1.33 14.90
CA ILE A 73 -8.77 -0.43 15.96
C ILE A 73 -9.91 -1.16 16.68
N LEU A 74 -9.75 -1.38 17.97
CA LEU A 74 -10.69 -2.06 18.84
C LEU A 74 -11.53 -1.04 19.58
N ASP A 75 -12.84 -1.09 19.37
CA ASP A 75 -13.87 -0.33 20.07
C ASP A 75 -14.54 -1.24 21.10
N ASP A 76 -14.36 -0.93 22.39
CA ASP A 76 -15.03 -1.62 23.49
C ASP A 76 -16.20 -0.76 24.00
N PRO A 77 -17.46 -1.08 23.61
CA PRO A 77 -18.61 -0.26 23.95
C PRO A 77 -18.92 -0.23 25.45
N LYS A 78 -18.40 -1.20 26.22
CA LYS A 78 -18.61 -1.26 27.67
C LYS A 78 -17.73 -0.28 28.42
N THR A 79 -16.53 -0.03 27.90
CA THR A 79 -15.57 0.89 28.52
C THR A 79 -15.47 2.22 27.78
N ASP A 80 -16.10 2.33 26.61
CA ASP A 80 -16.00 3.46 25.68
C ASP A 80 -14.55 3.78 25.32
N ARG A 81 -13.71 2.73 25.24
CA ARG A 81 -12.28 2.85 24.94
C ARG A 81 -11.95 2.33 23.55
N LEU A 82 -11.15 3.11 22.85
CA LEU A 82 -10.50 2.73 21.61
C LEU A 82 -9.05 2.32 21.87
N SER A 83 -8.58 1.27 21.19
CA SER A 83 -7.18 0.84 21.25
C SER A 83 -6.73 0.25 19.91
N ILE A 84 -5.43 0.24 19.65
CA ILE A 84 -4.87 -0.40 18.45
C ILE A 84 -4.33 -1.77 18.87
N SER A 85 -4.72 -2.80 18.14
CA SER A 85 -4.19 -4.15 18.34
C SER A 85 -2.81 -4.32 17.73
N GLY A 86 -2.11 -5.39 18.10
CA GLY A 86 -0.99 -5.91 17.33
C GLY A 86 -1.43 -6.50 15.99
N ILE A 87 -0.47 -7.03 15.23
CA ILE A 87 -0.72 -7.65 13.93
C ILE A 87 -0.99 -9.14 14.09
N SER A 88 -2.04 -9.63 13.45
CA SER A 88 -2.36 -11.06 13.37
C SER A 88 -2.63 -11.48 11.92
N LEU A 89 -2.73 -12.79 11.73
CA LEU A 89 -3.08 -13.44 10.47
C LEU A 89 -4.56 -13.79 10.42
N TYR A 90 -5.14 -13.81 9.22
CA TYR A 90 -6.45 -14.39 8.99
C TYR A 90 -6.36 -15.92 8.81
N LEU A 91 -6.86 -16.69 9.78
CA LEU A 91 -6.73 -18.14 9.83
C LEU A 91 -8.06 -18.85 9.53
N MET A 92 -8.02 -19.86 8.66
CA MET A 92 -9.15 -20.74 8.30
C MET A 92 -9.86 -21.39 9.51
N VAL A 93 -9.10 -21.71 10.56
CA VAL A 93 -9.52 -22.70 11.58
C VAL A 93 -10.56 -22.15 12.56
N ASP A 94 -10.72 -20.83 12.67
CA ASP A 94 -11.65 -20.20 13.62
C ASP A 94 -12.51 -19.12 12.95
N ARG A 95 -13.36 -19.54 11.98
CA ARG A 95 -14.27 -18.62 11.27
C ARG A 95 -15.22 -17.84 12.18
N LYS A 96 -15.40 -18.25 13.44
CA LYS A 96 -16.38 -17.63 14.36
C LYS A 96 -15.75 -16.67 15.36
N LYS A 97 -14.44 -16.76 15.62
CA LYS A 97 -13.73 -15.90 16.58
C LYS A 97 -12.38 -15.48 16.01
N HIS A 98 -12.35 -14.31 15.39
CA HIS A 98 -11.10 -13.67 15.02
C HIS A 98 -10.36 -13.23 16.30
N ARG A 99 -9.05 -13.47 16.31
CA ARG A 99 -8.19 -13.20 17.46
C ARG A 99 -7.04 -12.30 17.06
N LEU A 100 -6.91 -11.22 17.80
CA LEU A 100 -5.87 -10.22 17.60
C LEU A 100 -4.90 -10.24 18.77
N MET A 101 -3.63 -9.99 18.46
CA MET A 101 -2.64 -9.64 19.47
C MET A 101 -3.08 -8.35 20.19
N ILE A 102 -3.04 -8.31 21.51
CA ILE A 102 -3.41 -7.11 22.28
C ILE A 102 -2.33 -6.03 22.19
N ASP A 103 -1.06 -6.44 22.23
CA ASP A 103 0.10 -5.54 22.20
C ASP A 103 0.34 -5.01 20.77
N SER A 104 0.17 -3.70 20.59
CA SER A 104 0.30 -3.00 19.30
C SER A 104 1.68 -3.12 18.65
N ASP A 105 2.71 -3.42 19.46
CA ASP A 105 4.10 -3.50 19.02
C ASP A 105 4.51 -4.93 18.68
N LYS A 106 3.57 -5.87 18.65
CA LYS A 106 3.79 -7.28 18.35
C LYS A 106 3.03 -7.73 17.12
N ALA A 107 3.64 -8.65 16.39
CA ALA A 107 3.06 -9.36 15.27
C ALA A 107 3.10 -10.87 15.50
N LEU A 108 1.99 -11.55 15.25
CA LEU A 108 1.90 -13.00 15.23
C LEU A 108 2.15 -13.52 13.81
N VAL A 109 3.28 -14.21 13.64
CA VAL A 109 3.76 -14.73 12.35
C VAL A 109 3.39 -16.19 12.14
N PHE A 110 3.45 -17.00 13.20
CA PHE A 110 2.98 -18.39 13.16
C PHE A 110 2.09 -18.68 14.36
N PRO A 111 0.80 -19.01 14.13
CA PRO A 111 -0.08 -19.41 15.21
C PRO A 111 0.34 -20.76 15.79
N GLY A 112 0.27 -20.89 17.10
CA GLY A 112 0.42 -22.19 17.78
C GLY A 112 -0.95 -22.86 17.93
N PRO A 113 -1.06 -24.19 18.07
CA PRO A 113 -2.35 -24.88 18.17
C PRO A 113 -3.17 -24.52 19.42
N LYS A 114 -2.58 -23.82 20.40
CA LYS A 114 -3.24 -23.34 21.62
C LYS A 114 -3.55 -21.83 21.61
N MET A 115 -3.66 -21.20 20.43
CA MET A 115 -4.04 -19.78 20.31
C MET A 115 -5.31 -19.42 21.10
N ALA A 116 -6.23 -20.38 21.24
CA ALA A 116 -7.54 -20.16 21.84
C ALA A 116 -7.51 -19.76 23.33
N TYR A 117 -6.40 -20.00 24.03
CA TYR A 117 -6.30 -19.82 25.48
C TYR A 117 -5.17 -18.88 25.90
N GLN A 118 -4.58 -18.15 24.96
CA GLN A 118 -3.46 -17.27 25.26
C GLN A 118 -3.94 -15.90 25.72
N ARG A 119 -3.42 -15.45 26.87
CA ARG A 119 -3.72 -14.17 27.53
C ARG A 119 -3.39 -12.91 26.71
N TRP A 120 -2.61 -13.05 25.65
CA TRP A 120 -2.20 -11.95 24.77
C TRP A 120 -3.10 -11.78 23.55
N ASN A 121 -4.19 -12.55 23.46
CA ASN A 121 -5.16 -12.43 22.38
C ASN A 121 -6.50 -11.88 22.87
N ILE A 122 -7.12 -11.00 22.07
CA ILE A 122 -8.49 -10.53 22.26
C ILE A 122 -9.36 -11.04 21.11
N SER A 123 -10.61 -11.42 21.44
CA SER A 123 -11.62 -11.75 20.44
C SER A 123 -12.45 -10.52 20.14
N PHE A 124 -12.79 -10.32 18.87
CA PHE A 124 -13.56 -9.17 18.42
C PHE A 124 -14.59 -9.55 17.35
N ARG A 125 -15.56 -8.67 17.12
CA ARG A 125 -16.50 -8.72 16.00
C ARG A 125 -16.13 -7.66 14.97
N ARG A 126 -16.26 -7.99 13.70
CA ARG A 126 -15.93 -7.06 12.60
C ARG A 126 -16.94 -5.92 12.60
N ALA A 127 -16.45 -4.69 12.43
CA ALA A 127 -17.31 -3.53 12.28
C ALA A 127 -18.24 -3.70 11.07
N ASN A 128 -19.53 -3.41 11.26
CA ASN A 128 -20.45 -3.24 10.15
C ASN A 128 -20.43 -1.76 9.71
N LEU A 129 -19.82 -1.49 8.54
CA LEU A 129 -19.70 -0.13 8.00
C LEU A 129 -20.92 0.33 7.20
N PHE A 130 -21.86 -0.57 6.93
CA PHE A 130 -22.95 -0.32 5.97
C PHE A 130 -24.31 -0.18 6.61
N GLU A 131 -24.45 -0.69 7.82
CA GLU A 131 -25.69 -0.78 8.56
C GLU A 131 -25.36 -0.67 10.05
N THR A 132 -26.39 -0.55 10.88
CA THR A 132 -26.24 -0.55 12.33
C THR A 132 -25.47 -1.79 12.81
N ASP A 133 -24.44 -1.59 13.62
CA ASP A 133 -23.64 -2.68 14.17
C ASP A 133 -24.33 -3.33 15.37
N TRP A 134 -25.06 -4.42 15.13
CA TRP A 134 -25.78 -5.16 16.17
C TRP A 134 -24.85 -5.85 17.18
N ASN A 135 -23.58 -6.05 16.84
CA ASN A 135 -22.58 -6.56 17.79
C ASN A 135 -22.21 -5.45 18.80
N ARG A 136 -22.15 -4.19 18.34
CA ARG A 136 -21.91 -3.02 19.20
C ARG A 136 -23.03 -2.84 20.20
N GLU A 137 -24.29 -2.94 19.75
CA GLU A 137 -25.49 -2.85 20.62
C GLU A 137 -25.53 -3.91 21.71
N LYS A 138 -24.92 -5.08 21.47
CA LYS A 138 -24.77 -6.16 22.45
C LYS A 138 -23.59 -5.97 23.40
N GLY A 139 -22.87 -4.85 23.30
CA GLY A 139 -21.68 -4.56 24.08
C GLY A 139 -20.52 -5.51 23.80
N LEU A 140 -20.41 -6.02 22.56
CA LEU A 140 -19.26 -6.80 22.13
C LEU A 140 -18.17 -5.88 21.58
N VAL A 141 -16.90 -6.28 21.75
CA VAL A 141 -15.76 -5.53 21.20
C VAL A 141 -15.80 -5.58 19.68
N ILE A 142 -15.79 -4.41 19.06
CA ILE A 142 -15.81 -4.22 17.61
C ILE A 142 -14.38 -3.95 17.12
N GLY A 143 -14.04 -4.47 15.95
CA GLY A 143 -12.73 -4.27 15.35
C GLY A 143 -12.84 -3.77 13.92
N TYR A 144 -12.15 -2.66 13.67
CA TYR A 144 -11.93 -2.06 12.36
C TYR A 144 -10.61 -2.57 11.82
N ALA A 145 -10.67 -3.71 11.12
CA ALA A 145 -9.48 -4.36 10.58
C ALA A 145 -8.82 -3.50 9.50
N MET A 146 -7.50 -3.44 9.49
CA MET A 146 -6.70 -2.73 8.52
C MET A 146 -5.42 -3.50 8.23
N HIS A 147 -5.04 -3.62 6.96
CA HIS A 147 -3.76 -4.21 6.60
C HIS A 147 -2.61 -3.38 7.20
N PRO A 148 -1.51 -3.98 7.66
CA PRO A 148 -0.37 -3.23 8.21
C PRO A 148 0.15 -2.18 7.25
N HIS A 149 0.24 -2.51 5.96
CA HIS A 149 0.71 -1.56 4.95
C HIS A 149 -0.28 -0.42 4.68
N CYS A 150 -1.59 -0.67 4.76
CA CYS A 150 -2.60 0.38 4.74
C CYS A 150 -2.46 1.32 5.95
N TRP A 151 -2.18 0.77 7.13
CA TRP A 151 -1.93 1.55 8.34
C TRP A 151 -0.71 2.47 8.19
N LEU A 152 0.39 1.96 7.65
CA LEU A 152 1.60 2.74 7.38
C LEU A 152 1.36 3.84 6.34
N LEU A 153 0.53 3.58 5.32
CA LEU A 153 0.15 4.57 4.32
C LEU A 153 -0.71 5.68 4.92
N VAL A 154 -1.64 5.38 5.81
CA VAL A 154 -2.42 6.39 6.56
C VAL A 154 -1.50 7.28 7.38
N ASP A 155 -0.58 6.67 8.15
CA ASP A 155 0.42 7.39 8.94
C ASP A 155 1.33 8.27 8.06
N ARG A 156 1.58 7.83 6.82
CA ARG A 156 2.36 8.57 5.82
C ARG A 156 1.59 9.75 5.22
N PHE A 157 0.32 9.54 4.85
CA PHE A 157 -0.48 10.53 4.11
C PHE A 157 -1.09 11.58 5.03
N LEU A 158 -1.66 11.19 6.17
CA LEU A 158 -2.26 12.11 7.14
C LEU A 158 -1.24 12.68 8.14
N GLY A 159 -0.03 12.10 8.18
CA GLY A 159 1.04 12.51 9.08
C GLY A 159 1.17 11.65 10.33
N HIS A 160 2.42 11.48 10.77
CA HIS A 160 2.80 10.52 11.80
C HIS A 160 2.04 10.74 13.11
N GLY A 161 1.20 9.76 13.46
CA GLY A 161 0.48 9.72 14.73
C GLY A 161 -0.80 10.55 14.82
N VAL A 162 -1.21 11.28 13.78
CA VAL A 162 -2.47 12.06 13.78
C VAL A 162 -3.65 11.13 14.09
N VAL A 163 -3.76 10.02 13.35
CA VAL A 163 -4.81 9.02 13.56
C VAL A 163 -4.72 8.35 14.94
N LYS A 164 -3.51 8.17 15.48
CA LYS A 164 -3.34 7.58 16.83
C LYS A 164 -3.84 8.52 17.93
N GLN A 165 -3.81 9.83 17.71
CA GLN A 165 -4.29 10.81 18.68
C GLN A 165 -5.81 10.90 18.73
N ASP A 166 -6.49 10.64 17.60
CA ASP A 166 -7.95 10.65 17.53
C ASP A 166 -8.51 9.49 16.67
N LEU A 167 -8.46 8.30 17.26
CA LEU A 167 -9.02 7.10 16.65
C LEU A 167 -10.54 7.18 16.43
N ARG A 168 -11.25 7.98 17.24
CA ARG A 168 -12.71 8.08 17.18
C ARG A 168 -13.13 8.84 15.94
N THR A 169 -12.56 10.02 15.73
CA THR A 169 -12.82 10.84 14.55
C THR A 169 -12.43 10.09 13.27
N PHE A 170 -11.30 9.39 13.28
CA PHE A 170 -10.88 8.56 12.15
C PHE A 170 -11.86 7.43 11.82
N ILE A 171 -12.37 6.72 12.83
CA ILE A 171 -13.40 5.68 12.64
C ILE A 171 -14.70 6.28 12.10
N GLN A 172 -15.15 7.42 12.65
CA GLN A 172 -16.38 8.07 12.20
C GLN A 172 -16.30 8.49 10.74
N ALA A 173 -15.16 9.04 10.31
CA ALA A 173 -14.92 9.39 8.92
C ALA A 173 -15.01 8.16 8.00
N ILE A 174 -14.43 7.03 8.40
CA ILE A 174 -14.55 5.74 7.68
C ILE A 174 -16.01 5.28 7.59
N GLU A 175 -16.76 5.33 8.70
CA GLU A 175 -18.18 4.94 8.74
C GLU A 175 -19.03 5.84 7.84
N ILE A 176 -18.81 7.16 7.85
CA ILE A 176 -19.53 8.13 7.00
C ILE A 176 -19.24 7.86 5.52
N PHE A 177 -17.96 7.70 5.17
CA PHE A 177 -17.53 7.47 3.79
C PHE A 177 -18.16 6.19 3.22
N TRP A 178 -17.94 5.05 3.87
CA TRP A 178 -18.45 3.75 3.40
C TRP A 178 -19.97 3.59 3.55
N GLY A 179 -20.57 4.32 4.50
CA GLY A 179 -22.02 4.43 4.61
C GLY A 179 -22.65 5.10 3.40
N THR A 180 -21.93 6.04 2.77
CA THR A 180 -22.40 6.86 1.63
C THR A 180 -22.04 6.24 0.28
N ASP A 181 -20.80 5.78 0.10
CA ASP A 181 -20.32 5.21 -1.16
C ASP A 181 -19.75 3.81 -0.95
N ARG A 182 -20.34 2.83 -1.65
CA ARG A 182 -19.93 1.42 -1.61
C ARG A 182 -19.32 0.94 -2.92
N THR A 183 -19.24 1.81 -3.92
CA THR A 183 -18.80 1.44 -5.29
C THR A 183 -17.35 1.00 -5.33
N LEU A 184 -16.55 1.47 -4.36
CA LEU A 184 -15.13 1.17 -4.22
C LEU A 184 -14.85 0.06 -3.19
N TRP A 185 -15.89 -0.57 -2.64
CA TRP A 185 -15.71 -1.62 -1.63
C TRP A 185 -15.42 -2.98 -2.27
N MET A 186 -14.56 -3.78 -1.63
CA MET A 186 -14.11 -5.08 -2.12
C MET A 186 -13.50 -5.05 -3.55
N PRO A 187 -12.47 -4.22 -3.80
CA PRO A 187 -11.76 -4.30 -5.07
C PRO A 187 -10.98 -5.63 -5.15
N ASP A 188 -10.91 -6.17 -6.36
CA ASP A 188 -10.17 -7.40 -6.62
C ASP A 188 -8.66 -7.15 -6.59
N LEU A 189 -7.98 -7.81 -5.64
CA LEU A 189 -6.52 -7.78 -5.54
C LEU A 189 -5.85 -8.52 -6.71
N ILE A 190 -6.59 -9.46 -7.32
CA ILE A 190 -6.21 -10.22 -8.50
C ILE A 190 -7.27 -9.98 -9.55
N HIS A 191 -6.92 -9.37 -10.67
CA HIS A 191 -7.87 -9.09 -11.75
C HIS A 191 -7.29 -9.41 -13.13
N GLY A 192 -8.16 -9.73 -14.07
CA GLY A 192 -7.81 -9.81 -15.48
C GLY A 192 -7.82 -8.44 -16.13
N THR A 193 -6.88 -8.17 -17.03
CA THR A 193 -6.84 -6.97 -17.88
C THR A 193 -8.07 -6.79 -18.77
N SER A 194 -8.80 -7.87 -19.05
CA SER A 194 -10.05 -7.84 -19.82
C SER A 194 -11.26 -7.42 -18.98
N GLU A 195 -11.22 -7.60 -17.66
CA GLU A 195 -12.30 -7.29 -16.74
C GLU A 195 -12.17 -5.87 -16.20
N TYR A 196 -10.94 -5.44 -15.91
CA TYR A 196 -10.64 -4.12 -15.37
C TYR A 196 -9.36 -3.55 -15.99
N SER A 197 -9.48 -2.39 -16.63
CA SER A 197 -8.30 -1.60 -17.02
C SER A 197 -7.69 -0.98 -15.75
N CYS A 198 -6.44 -1.33 -15.45
CA CYS A 198 -5.74 -0.80 -14.26
C CYS A 198 -5.70 0.74 -14.21
N TYR A 199 -5.82 1.40 -15.35
CA TYR A 199 -5.71 2.86 -15.43
C TYR A 199 -7.04 3.59 -15.26
N ASP A 200 -8.18 2.90 -15.37
CA ASP A 200 -9.50 3.54 -15.32
C ASP A 200 -9.77 4.14 -13.94
N HIS A 201 -9.23 3.51 -12.89
CA HIS A 201 -9.30 3.96 -11.50
C HIS A 201 -7.98 4.52 -10.96
N ALA A 202 -7.01 4.77 -11.83
CA ALA A 202 -5.74 5.35 -11.41
C ALA A 202 -5.90 6.78 -10.86
N ALA A 203 -5.03 7.15 -9.93
CA ALA A 203 -4.95 8.51 -9.41
C ALA A 203 -4.75 9.53 -10.55
N PRO A 204 -5.27 10.77 -10.45
CA PRO A 204 -5.19 11.77 -11.52
C PRO A 204 -3.78 11.98 -12.09
N TRP A 205 -2.76 12.02 -11.22
CA TRP A 205 -1.37 12.17 -11.63
C TRP A 205 -0.86 10.97 -12.46
N ILE A 206 -1.28 9.74 -12.11
CA ILE A 206 -0.94 8.54 -12.90
C ILE A 206 -1.63 8.60 -14.27
N LYS A 207 -2.92 8.97 -14.32
CA LYS A 207 -3.66 9.11 -15.58
C LYS A 207 -3.01 10.10 -16.55
N HIS A 208 -2.37 11.14 -16.02
CA HIS A 208 -1.63 12.11 -16.83
C HIS A 208 -0.29 11.56 -17.37
N ASN A 209 0.33 10.61 -16.67
CA ASN A 209 1.68 10.11 -16.96
C ASN A 209 1.71 8.70 -17.57
N CYS A 210 0.56 8.03 -17.70
CA CYS A 210 0.46 6.71 -18.32
C CYS A 210 -0.11 6.80 -19.75
N PRO A 211 0.27 5.88 -20.65
CA PRO A 211 -0.30 5.83 -21.98
C PRO A 211 -1.81 5.56 -21.88
N ARG A 212 -2.59 6.16 -22.78
CA ARG A 212 -3.94 5.64 -23.05
C ARG A 212 -3.75 4.34 -23.82
N TYR A 213 -3.75 3.21 -23.12
CA TYR A 213 -3.74 1.92 -23.78
C TYR A 213 -5.03 1.77 -24.59
N GLY A 214 -4.89 1.55 -25.89
CA GLY A 214 -5.98 0.99 -26.68
C GLY A 214 -6.26 -0.43 -26.17
N ALA A 215 -7.52 -0.88 -26.24
CA ALA A 215 -7.95 -2.22 -25.84
C ALA A 215 -7.13 -3.30 -26.57
N GLY A 216 -5.97 -3.63 -26.01
CA GLY A 216 -5.06 -4.65 -26.50
C GLY A 216 -5.54 -6.00 -26.01
N ASN A 217 -5.50 -6.98 -26.89
CA ASN A 217 -6.07 -8.31 -26.68
C ASN A 217 -5.15 -9.19 -25.81
N PHE A 218 -4.83 -8.74 -24.60
CA PHE A 218 -4.02 -9.49 -23.66
C PHE A 218 -4.89 -9.92 -22.50
N ASN A 219 -5.14 -11.22 -22.35
CA ASN A 219 -5.68 -11.80 -21.12
C ASN A 219 -4.51 -12.01 -20.16
N ARG A 220 -4.10 -10.96 -19.43
CA ARG A 220 -3.11 -11.05 -18.35
C ARG A 220 -3.83 -10.99 -17.02
N THR A 221 -3.33 -11.74 -16.05
CA THR A 221 -3.77 -11.64 -14.66
C THR A 221 -2.77 -10.77 -13.92
N HIS A 222 -3.26 -9.69 -13.32
CA HIS A 222 -2.47 -8.84 -12.44
C HIS A 222 -2.73 -9.20 -10.99
N MET A 223 -1.69 -9.06 -10.17
CA MET A 223 -1.69 -9.36 -8.75
C MET A 223 -0.85 -8.30 -8.06
N SER A 224 -1.51 -7.43 -7.31
CA SER A 224 -0.80 -6.30 -6.71
C SER A 224 0.05 -6.73 -5.51
N SER A 225 1.33 -6.39 -5.59
CA SER A 225 2.26 -6.43 -4.46
C SER A 225 1.91 -5.36 -3.41
N SER A 226 2.76 -5.28 -2.38
CA SER A 226 2.65 -4.32 -1.29
C SER A 226 2.48 -2.88 -1.81
N PRO A 227 1.43 -2.14 -1.41
CA PRO A 227 1.31 -0.74 -1.78
C PRO A 227 2.28 0.16 -0.99
N PHE A 228 2.95 -0.36 0.04
CA PHE A 228 3.87 0.41 0.86
C PHE A 228 5.33 0.28 0.40
N ILE A 229 5.77 -0.91 -0.01
CA ILE A 229 7.15 -1.20 -0.40
C ILE A 229 7.18 -1.44 -1.92
N ILE A 230 7.72 -0.49 -2.69
CA ILE A 230 7.87 -0.62 -4.14
C ILE A 230 9.36 -0.59 -4.49
N ARG A 231 9.95 -1.77 -4.69
CA ARG A 231 11.42 -1.91 -4.83
C ARG A 231 11.99 -1.20 -6.03
N ASP A 232 11.30 -1.20 -7.17
CA ASP A 232 11.83 -0.54 -8.35
C ASP A 232 11.93 0.97 -8.17
N ILE A 233 10.99 1.59 -7.44
CA ILE A 233 11.10 3.01 -7.06
C ILE A 233 12.28 3.21 -6.12
N GLN A 234 12.48 2.33 -5.13
CA GLN A 234 13.64 2.39 -4.23
C GLN A 234 14.98 2.22 -4.98
N ARG A 235 15.03 1.39 -6.03
CA ARG A 235 16.25 1.21 -6.85
C ARG A 235 16.59 2.49 -7.59
N LEU A 236 15.59 3.22 -8.11
CA LEU A 236 15.80 4.48 -8.82
C LEU A 236 16.45 5.56 -7.94
N THR A 237 16.29 5.51 -6.61
CA THR A 237 16.92 6.50 -5.71
C THR A 237 18.42 6.25 -5.48
N THR A 238 18.93 5.07 -5.84
CA THR A 238 20.34 4.68 -5.68
C THR A 238 21.18 4.85 -6.94
N GLY A 239 20.59 5.38 -8.02
CA GLY A 239 21.23 5.55 -9.32
C GLY A 239 22.50 6.40 -9.27
N ALA A 240 23.50 6.01 -10.06
CA ALA A 240 24.77 6.74 -10.16
C ALA A 240 24.58 8.06 -10.92
N ARG A 241 25.26 9.09 -10.42
CA ARG A 241 25.17 10.46 -10.93
C ARG A 241 25.82 10.59 -12.30
N LEU A 242 25.10 11.12 -13.29
CA LEU A 242 25.70 11.53 -14.56
C LEU A 242 26.60 12.76 -14.34
N ARG A 243 27.88 12.66 -14.73
CA ARG A 243 28.82 13.80 -14.76
C ARG A 243 28.81 14.43 -16.14
N SER A 244 28.77 15.76 -16.19
CA SER A 244 28.69 16.50 -17.44
C SER A 244 29.33 17.89 -17.34
N ILE A 245 29.85 18.38 -18.47
CA ILE A 245 30.50 19.67 -18.69
C ILE A 245 29.61 20.49 -19.64
N VAL A 246 29.37 21.75 -19.29
CA VAL A 246 28.23 22.57 -19.71
C VAL A 246 28.36 23.17 -21.13
N ALA A 247 27.25 23.16 -21.88
CA ALA A 247 26.99 24.06 -23.01
C ALA A 247 26.25 25.33 -22.55
N ASN A 248 26.60 26.50 -23.11
CA ASN A 248 26.08 27.82 -22.72
C ASN A 248 24.68 28.12 -23.31
N VAL A 249 23.62 27.48 -22.81
CA VAL A 249 22.23 27.83 -23.11
C VAL A 249 21.52 28.28 -21.81
N PRO A 250 20.73 29.37 -21.81
CA PRO A 250 19.94 29.77 -20.64
C PRO A 250 19.02 28.63 -20.18
N VAL A 251 18.95 28.42 -18.86
CA VAL A 251 18.21 27.30 -18.26
C VAL A 251 16.73 27.31 -18.60
N GLU A 252 16.14 28.49 -18.76
CA GLU A 252 14.74 28.69 -19.12
C GLU A 252 14.44 28.14 -20.52
N VAL A 253 15.37 28.31 -21.46
CA VAL A 253 15.23 27.77 -22.82
C VAL A 253 15.31 26.25 -22.80
N ILE A 254 16.22 25.68 -22.00
CA ILE A 254 16.32 24.23 -21.81
C ILE A 254 15.00 23.69 -21.24
N MET A 255 14.45 24.34 -20.20
CA MET A 255 13.17 23.96 -19.61
C MET A 255 12.04 23.97 -20.65
N ILE A 256 11.92 25.04 -21.43
CA ILE A 256 10.90 25.17 -22.49
C ILE A 256 11.03 24.02 -23.52
N ILE A 257 12.25 23.66 -23.92
CA ILE A 257 12.47 22.58 -24.89
C ILE A 257 12.01 21.23 -24.29
N ILE A 258 12.41 20.94 -23.05
CA ILE A 258 11.97 19.69 -22.39
C ILE A 258 10.46 19.70 -22.18
N ASP A 259 9.86 20.80 -21.72
CA ASP A 259 8.41 20.94 -21.56
C ASP A 259 7.68 20.70 -22.89
N THR A 260 8.20 21.25 -24.00
CA THR A 260 7.67 21.04 -25.34
C THR A 260 7.71 19.56 -25.76
N ILE A 261 8.78 18.82 -25.44
CA ILE A 261 8.84 17.36 -25.68
C ILE A 261 7.73 16.66 -24.89
N TYR A 262 7.50 17.06 -23.64
CA TYR A 262 6.48 16.45 -22.79
C TYR A 262 5.04 16.76 -23.23
N GLU A 263 4.79 17.98 -23.71
CA GLU A 263 3.46 18.47 -24.12
C GLU A 263 3.08 18.06 -25.54
N SER A 264 4.07 17.90 -26.43
CA SER A 264 3.83 17.56 -27.84
C SER A 264 3.37 16.12 -28.08
N ARG A 265 3.54 15.22 -27.09
CA ARG A 265 3.22 13.79 -27.22
C ARG A 265 2.59 13.23 -25.94
N PRO A 266 1.65 12.27 -26.06
CA PRO A 266 1.18 11.51 -24.90
C PRO A 266 2.35 10.75 -24.24
N PRO A 267 2.17 10.23 -23.01
CA PRO A 267 3.16 9.37 -22.39
C PRO A 267 3.52 8.16 -23.26
N CYS A 268 4.77 8.14 -23.74
CA CYS A 268 5.30 7.08 -24.59
C CYS A 268 6.82 6.94 -24.43
N PRO A 269 7.42 5.80 -24.81
CA PRO A 269 8.86 5.57 -24.67
C PRO A 269 9.71 6.60 -25.43
N GLU A 270 9.27 7.02 -26.61
CA GLU A 270 9.99 7.97 -27.47
C GLU A 270 10.13 9.33 -26.78
N ARG A 271 9.12 9.78 -26.04
CA ARG A 271 9.16 11.04 -25.27
C ARG A 271 10.27 11.03 -24.21
N ILE A 272 10.43 9.91 -23.52
CA ILE A 272 11.48 9.72 -22.51
C ILE A 272 12.84 9.66 -23.19
N GLN A 273 12.95 8.90 -24.29
CA GLN A 273 14.21 8.76 -25.02
C GLN A 273 14.66 10.08 -25.66
N ASP A 274 13.76 10.85 -26.24
CA ASP A 274 14.05 12.17 -26.81
C ASP A 274 14.56 13.13 -25.72
N THR A 275 13.95 13.09 -24.52
CA THR A 275 14.42 13.86 -23.37
C THR A 275 15.85 13.47 -22.99
N ARG A 276 16.17 12.16 -22.90
CA ARG A 276 17.53 11.68 -22.61
C ARG A 276 18.52 12.11 -23.68
N ASN A 277 18.18 11.89 -24.95
CA ASN A 277 19.02 12.21 -26.10
C ASN A 277 19.37 13.70 -26.11
N VAL A 278 18.40 14.59 -25.85
CA VAL A 278 18.64 16.04 -25.82
C VAL A 278 19.52 16.42 -24.63
N LEU A 279 19.23 15.92 -23.43
CA LEU A 279 20.05 16.20 -22.25
C LEU A 279 21.49 15.69 -22.40
N GLU A 280 21.67 14.50 -22.98
CA GLU A 280 22.97 13.88 -23.22
C GLU A 280 23.73 14.56 -24.38
N ALA A 281 23.10 14.73 -25.54
CA ALA A 281 23.75 15.29 -26.72
C ALA A 281 24.25 16.73 -26.48
N PHE A 282 23.45 17.54 -25.77
CA PHE A 282 23.82 18.92 -25.46
C PHE A 282 24.46 19.09 -24.08
N GLN A 283 24.63 17.99 -23.33
CA GLN A 283 25.21 18.02 -21.98
C GLN A 283 24.48 19.04 -21.09
N TRP A 284 23.15 19.11 -21.23
CA TRP A 284 22.30 20.07 -20.54
C TRP A 284 22.00 19.60 -19.13
N LYS A 285 22.00 20.55 -18.19
CA LYS A 285 21.60 20.32 -16.80
C LYS A 285 20.43 21.21 -16.44
N LEU A 286 19.35 20.58 -16.00
CA LEU A 286 18.22 21.25 -15.38
C LEU A 286 18.43 21.34 -13.87
N PRO A 287 17.89 22.39 -13.21
CA PRO A 287 18.01 22.54 -11.78
C PRO A 287 17.23 21.42 -11.09
N ASP A 288 17.74 20.94 -9.95
CA ASP A 288 17.10 19.89 -9.17
C ASP A 288 15.67 20.25 -8.77
N SER A 289 15.31 21.53 -8.71
CA SER A 289 13.95 22.00 -8.44
C SER A 289 12.95 21.77 -9.58
N TYR A 290 13.43 21.48 -10.79
CA TYR A 290 12.58 21.23 -11.97
C TYR A 290 11.89 19.87 -11.90
N TRP A 291 12.67 18.82 -11.60
CA TRP A 291 12.24 17.42 -11.67
C TRP A 291 11.20 17.00 -10.62
N PRO A 292 11.28 17.41 -9.34
CA PRO A 292 10.28 17.06 -8.34
C PRO A 292 8.87 17.47 -8.72
N ARG A 293 8.69 18.54 -9.50
CA ARG A 293 7.36 18.97 -9.98
C ARG A 293 6.72 17.97 -10.94
N ARG A 294 7.53 17.10 -11.56
CA ARG A 294 7.09 16.03 -12.45
C ARG A 294 6.85 14.72 -11.71
N CYS A 295 7.24 14.63 -10.45
CA CYS A 295 6.93 13.52 -9.55
C CYS A 295 5.78 13.91 -8.62
N ASN A 296 4.88 12.99 -8.25
CA ASN A 296 3.95 13.25 -7.16
C ASN A 296 4.61 12.84 -5.83
N PRO A 297 5.09 13.79 -5.00
CA PRO A 297 5.85 13.46 -3.80
C PRO A 297 5.02 12.75 -2.71
N SER A 298 3.70 12.93 -2.73
CA SER A 298 2.80 12.21 -1.82
C SER A 298 2.71 10.74 -2.19
N LEU A 299 2.62 10.44 -3.49
CA LEU A 299 2.52 9.07 -3.99
C LEU A 299 3.88 8.34 -4.03
N ILE A 300 4.95 9.07 -4.36
CA ILE A 300 6.31 8.55 -4.56
C ILE A 300 7.19 9.05 -3.41
N PHE A 301 6.81 8.64 -2.21
CA PHE A 301 7.36 9.17 -0.98
C PHE A 301 8.79 8.66 -0.68
N GLU A 302 9.27 7.65 -1.41
CA GLU A 302 10.64 7.12 -1.33
C GLU A 302 11.69 8.20 -1.63
N ALA A 303 11.40 9.10 -2.58
CA ALA A 303 12.30 10.22 -2.88
C ALA A 303 12.45 11.14 -1.65
N GLN A 304 11.35 11.44 -0.97
CA GLN A 304 11.39 12.27 0.23
C GLN A 304 12.13 11.59 1.39
N ASP A 305 12.05 10.26 1.52
CA ASP A 305 12.79 9.52 2.54
C ASP A 305 14.30 9.59 2.32
N VAL A 306 14.73 9.44 1.07
CA VAL A 306 16.16 9.53 0.72
C VAL A 306 16.71 10.93 0.97
N ILE A 307 15.94 11.98 0.66
CA ILE A 307 16.30 13.37 1.00
C ILE A 307 16.41 13.57 2.51
N LYS A 308 15.42 13.08 3.28
CA LYS A 308 15.43 13.17 4.76
C LYS A 308 16.62 12.43 5.37
N ALA A 309 17.08 11.35 4.75
CA ALA A 309 18.27 10.61 5.16
C ALA A 309 19.59 11.33 4.81
N GLY A 310 19.55 12.49 4.14
CA GLY A 310 20.73 13.25 3.73
C GLY A 310 21.40 12.69 2.47
N THR A 311 20.75 11.77 1.77
CA THR A 311 21.28 11.16 0.54
C THR A 311 20.87 12.02 -0.66
N GLN A 312 21.83 12.29 -1.56
CA GLN A 312 21.56 13.02 -2.80
C GLN A 312 20.84 12.11 -3.81
N ILE A 313 19.83 12.65 -4.48
CA ILE A 313 19.10 11.97 -5.57
C ILE A 313 19.57 12.55 -6.91
N ASP A 314 19.89 11.69 -7.87
CA ASP A 314 19.97 12.10 -9.27
C ASP A 314 18.53 12.22 -9.81
N TRP A 315 18.00 13.44 -9.75
CA TRP A 315 16.62 13.71 -10.11
C TRP A 315 16.28 13.45 -11.58
N VAL A 316 17.26 13.63 -12.49
CA VAL A 316 17.07 13.35 -13.92
C VAL A 316 16.86 11.85 -14.09
N TYR A 317 17.79 11.06 -13.55
CA TYR A 317 17.72 9.60 -13.61
C TYR A 317 16.44 9.07 -12.95
N PHE A 318 16.14 9.57 -11.74
CA PHE A 318 14.98 9.15 -10.96
C PHE A 318 13.66 9.42 -11.69
N CYS A 319 13.42 10.65 -12.16
CA CYS A 319 12.16 11.01 -12.80
C CYS A 319 11.98 10.31 -14.15
N LEU A 320 13.04 10.21 -14.96
CA LEU A 320 12.96 9.51 -16.24
C LEU A 320 12.73 8.01 -16.06
N GLY A 321 13.44 7.37 -15.11
CA GLY A 321 13.22 5.96 -14.78
C GLY A 321 11.82 5.70 -14.22
N LEU A 322 11.29 6.60 -13.40
CA LEU A 322 9.93 6.49 -12.88
C LEU A 322 8.90 6.57 -14.02
N HIS A 323 9.10 7.49 -14.98
CA HIS A 323 8.23 7.56 -16.15
C HIS A 323 8.30 6.26 -16.96
N GLU A 324 9.47 5.64 -17.14
CA GLU A 324 9.58 4.36 -17.84
C GLU A 324 8.80 3.24 -17.15
N LEU A 325 8.88 3.16 -15.83
CA LEU A 325 8.12 2.21 -15.04
C LEU A 325 6.61 2.43 -15.22
N LEU A 326 6.15 3.68 -15.23
CA LEU A 326 4.74 4.04 -15.47
C LEU A 326 4.24 3.74 -16.89
N LEU A 327 5.13 3.59 -17.86
CA LEU A 327 4.77 3.12 -19.21
C LEU A 327 4.61 1.59 -19.29
N GLN A 328 4.81 0.86 -18.20
CA GLN A 328 4.64 -0.58 -18.14
C GLN A 328 3.40 -0.92 -17.32
N GLU A 329 2.28 -1.19 -17.98
CA GLU A 329 1.02 -1.58 -17.34
C GLU A 329 1.19 -2.70 -16.31
N ASP A 330 1.79 -3.81 -16.70
CA ASP A 330 2.03 -4.94 -15.79
C ASP A 330 2.82 -4.50 -14.55
N TRP A 331 3.82 -3.63 -14.72
CA TRP A 331 4.58 -3.14 -13.57
C TRP A 331 3.71 -2.25 -12.69
N TYR A 332 2.94 -1.32 -13.25
CA TYR A 332 2.09 -0.42 -12.47
C TYR A 332 1.08 -1.18 -11.60
N CYS A 333 0.43 -2.20 -12.17
CA CYS A 333 -0.56 -3.01 -11.44
C CYS A 333 0.10 -3.96 -10.44
N ASN A 334 1.18 -4.64 -10.82
CA ASN A 334 1.80 -5.66 -9.98
C ASN A 334 2.74 -5.10 -8.90
N SER A 335 3.29 -3.90 -9.09
CA SER A 335 4.24 -3.29 -8.14
C SER A 335 3.63 -2.86 -6.81
N GLY A 336 2.30 -2.68 -6.77
CA GLY A 336 1.62 -2.04 -5.63
C GLY A 336 1.34 -0.56 -5.82
N LEU A 337 1.88 0.09 -6.87
CA LEU A 337 1.68 1.52 -7.10
C LEU A 337 0.21 1.84 -7.39
N TYR A 338 -0.49 0.97 -8.14
CA TYR A 338 -1.93 1.10 -8.38
C TYR A 338 -2.71 1.19 -7.06
N PHE A 339 -2.52 0.21 -6.16
CA PHE A 339 -3.23 0.21 -4.88
C PHE A 339 -2.74 1.31 -3.94
N ARG A 340 -1.48 1.75 -4.02
CA ARG A 340 -1.02 2.94 -3.29
C ARG A 340 -1.80 4.18 -3.71
N GLY A 341 -1.96 4.41 -5.01
CA GLY A 341 -2.75 5.53 -5.55
C GLY A 341 -4.22 5.44 -5.16
N TRP A 342 -4.79 4.23 -5.21
CA TRP A 342 -6.13 3.95 -4.72
C TRP A 342 -6.30 4.31 -3.23
N ILE A 343 -5.38 3.86 -2.38
CA ILE A 343 -5.42 4.15 -0.94
C ILE A 343 -5.27 5.64 -0.68
N LEU A 344 -4.39 6.35 -1.40
CA LEU A 344 -4.26 7.80 -1.29
C LEU A 344 -5.58 8.50 -1.60
N TYR A 345 -6.23 8.14 -2.70
CA TYR A 345 -7.54 8.68 -3.06
C TYR A 345 -8.59 8.41 -1.98
N LEU A 346 -8.66 7.18 -1.44
CA LEU A 346 -9.59 6.87 -0.36
C LEU A 346 -9.30 7.67 0.92
N VAL A 347 -8.02 7.87 1.26
CA VAL A 347 -7.64 8.72 2.39
C VAL A 347 -8.09 10.16 2.18
N GLU A 348 -7.91 10.74 0.98
CA GLU A 348 -8.39 12.09 0.65
C GLU A 348 -9.92 12.19 0.76
N CYS A 349 -10.67 11.18 0.31
CA CYS A 349 -12.13 11.14 0.46
C CYS A 349 -12.59 11.02 1.91
N ILE A 350 -11.92 10.17 2.70
CA ILE A 350 -12.23 9.99 4.13
C ILE A 350 -11.89 11.27 4.91
N GLU A 351 -10.76 11.92 4.61
CA GLU A 351 -10.38 13.19 5.21
C GLU A 351 -11.44 14.27 4.94
N GLY A 352 -12.00 14.32 3.73
CA GLY A 352 -13.08 15.25 3.38
C GLY A 352 -14.42 14.98 4.08
N CYS A 353 -14.55 13.89 4.84
CA CYS A 353 -15.73 13.58 5.66
C CYS A 353 -15.64 14.09 7.11
N ILE A 354 -14.47 14.62 7.51
CA ILE A 354 -14.21 15.29 8.80
C ILE A 354 -14.41 16.79 8.63
#